data_AF-A0A2A5BCL5-F1
#
_entry.id   AF-A0A2A5BCL5-F1
#
_cell.length_a   1.000
_cell.length_b   1.000
_cell.length_c   1.000
_cell.angle_alpha   90.00
_cell.angle_beta   90.00
_cell.angle_gamma   90.00
#
_symmetry.space_group_name_H-M   'P 1'
#
loop_
_entity.id
_entity.type
_entity.pdbx_description
1 polymer ?
#
loop_
_entity_poly.entity_id
_entity_poly.type
_entity_poly.pdbx_seq_one_letter_code
_entity_poly.pdbx_strand_id
1 'polypeptide(L)'
;MTMRIKFLRNIEKKVKGIINRLFINKTEFSIISNNCWGTFIYKKYGLNYQSPFVNLFVFAPDYIELLENFSMKILRNISFIEHKDSRHKEELISLGIYESDYPIGVLEDKYELHFLHYSTQKDAKEKWLKRINRINTKKLIFKFSAD
;
A
#
# COMPACT_ATOMS: atom_id res chain seq x y z
N MET A 1 -27.28 -0.37 -8.31
CA MET A 1 -26.87 -1.79 -8.49
C MET A 1 -27.42 -2.63 -7.33
N THR A 2 -28.31 -3.58 -7.61
CA THR A 2 -29.06 -4.35 -6.60
C THR A 2 -28.15 -5.23 -5.71
N MET A 3 -28.54 -5.48 -4.45
CA MET A 3 -27.76 -6.29 -3.49
C MET A 3 -27.37 -7.67 -4.03
N ARG A 4 -28.28 -8.31 -4.77
CA ARG A 4 -28.05 -9.62 -5.40
C ARG A 4 -26.88 -9.61 -6.39
N ILE A 5 -26.73 -8.54 -7.17
CA ILE A 5 -25.60 -8.38 -8.10
C ILE A 5 -24.28 -8.19 -7.35
N LYS A 6 -24.27 -7.40 -6.26
CA LYS A 6 -23.07 -7.24 -5.41
C LYS A 6 -22.63 -8.58 -4.78
N PHE A 7 -23.59 -9.37 -4.31
CA PHE A 7 -23.33 -10.68 -3.72
C PHE A 7 -22.70 -11.65 -4.72
N LEU A 8 -23.29 -11.81 -5.92
CA LEU A 8 -22.75 -12.67 -6.97
C LEU A 8 -21.34 -12.24 -7.40
N ARG A 9 -21.09 -10.93 -7.56
CA ARG A 9 -19.75 -10.41 -7.87
C ARG A 9 -18.72 -10.72 -6.80
N ASN A 10 -19.11 -10.76 -5.53
CA ASN A 10 -18.20 -11.12 -4.43
C ASN A 10 -17.85 -12.62 -4.45
N ILE A 11 -18.83 -13.48 -4.73
CA ILE A 11 -18.59 -14.92 -4.92
C ILE A 11 -17.63 -15.13 -6.09
N GLU A 12 -17.92 -14.50 -7.23
CA GLU A 12 -17.09 -14.61 -8.44
C GLU A 12 -15.64 -14.20 -8.17
N LYS A 13 -15.41 -13.07 -7.48
CA LYS A 13 -14.07 -12.64 -7.09
C LYS A 13 -13.36 -13.66 -6.19
N LYS A 14 -14.07 -14.24 -5.23
CA LYS A 14 -13.51 -15.25 -4.33
C LYS A 14 -13.13 -16.53 -5.08
N VAL A 15 -14.00 -17.01 -5.96
CA VAL A 15 -13.74 -18.19 -6.80
C VAL A 15 -12.56 -17.92 -7.75
N LYS A 16 -12.54 -16.78 -8.44
CA LYS A 16 -11.40 -16.37 -9.28
C LYS A 16 -10.09 -16.31 -8.50
N GLY A 17 -10.11 -15.79 -7.28
CA GLY A 17 -8.95 -15.79 -6.39
C GLY A 17 -8.44 -17.19 -6.10
N ILE A 18 -9.34 -18.15 -5.79
CA ILE A 18 -8.98 -19.56 -5.54
C ILE A 18 -8.39 -20.20 -6.80
N ILE A 19 -9.02 -20.01 -7.97
CA ILE A 19 -8.52 -20.54 -9.24
C ILE A 19 -7.14 -19.95 -9.55
N ASN A 20 -6.96 -18.63 -9.41
CA ASN A 20 -5.68 -17.97 -9.67
C ASN A 20 -4.56 -18.50 -8.78
N ARG A 21 -4.86 -18.92 -7.54
CA ARG A 21 -3.85 -19.51 -6.64
C ARG A 21 -3.30 -20.83 -7.14
N LEU A 22 -4.02 -21.57 -7.99
CA LEU A 22 -3.51 -22.81 -8.60
C LEU A 22 -2.33 -22.54 -9.56
N PHE A 23 -2.18 -21.29 -10.03
CA PHE A 23 -1.13 -20.88 -10.95
C PHE A 23 0.10 -20.27 -10.27
N ILE A 24 0.18 -20.29 -8.93
CA ILE A 24 1.35 -19.79 -8.18
C ILE A 24 1.86 -20.86 -7.22
N ASN A 25 3.17 -20.92 -7.03
CA ASN A 25 3.82 -21.92 -6.17
C ASN A 25 4.08 -21.42 -4.73
N LYS A 26 3.84 -20.13 -4.45
CA LYS A 26 4.04 -19.51 -3.14
C LYS A 26 2.90 -18.53 -2.86
N THR A 27 2.44 -18.50 -1.61
CA THR A 27 1.35 -17.62 -1.13
C THR A 27 1.78 -16.70 0.00
N GLU A 28 2.96 -16.95 0.57
CA GLU A 28 3.56 -16.16 1.65
C GLU A 28 4.75 -15.37 1.10
N PHE A 29 4.51 -14.12 0.73
CA PHE A 29 5.52 -13.17 0.28
C PHE A 29 5.03 -11.74 0.52
N SER A 30 5.96 -10.82 0.72
CA SER A 30 5.67 -9.42 1.03
C SER A 30 6.05 -8.53 -0.14
N ILE A 31 5.06 -7.84 -0.70
CA ILE A 31 5.27 -6.89 -1.79
C ILE A 31 5.51 -5.51 -1.20
N ILE A 32 6.66 -4.92 -1.52
CA ILE A 32 7.00 -3.53 -1.24
C ILE A 32 6.85 -2.79 -2.57
N SER A 33 5.75 -2.07 -2.77
CA SER A 33 5.39 -1.43 -4.04
C SER A 33 5.17 0.05 -3.82
N ASN A 34 5.70 0.89 -4.72
CA ASN A 34 5.53 2.34 -4.66
C ASN A 34 4.10 2.79 -4.99
N ASN A 35 3.23 1.89 -5.46
CA ASN A 35 1.82 2.18 -5.71
C ASN A 35 0.91 0.98 -5.43
N CYS A 36 -0.39 1.14 -5.73
CA CYS A 36 -1.45 0.14 -5.47
C CYS A 36 -1.28 -1.21 -6.16
N TRP A 37 -0.29 -1.40 -7.04
CA TRP A 37 -0.03 -2.67 -7.73
C TRP A 37 0.01 -3.88 -6.78
N GLY A 38 0.76 -3.78 -5.68
CA GLY A 38 0.85 -4.87 -4.69
C GLY A 38 -0.50 -5.23 -4.07
N THR A 39 -1.37 -4.24 -3.88
CA THR A 39 -2.74 -4.46 -3.41
C THR A 39 -3.56 -5.26 -4.42
N PHE A 40 -3.44 -4.92 -5.70
CA PHE A 40 -4.15 -5.63 -6.76
C PHE A 40 -3.66 -7.06 -6.92
N ILE A 41 -2.35 -7.32 -6.75
CA ILE A 41 -1.82 -8.68 -6.74
C ILE A 41 -2.43 -9.50 -5.62
N TYR A 42 -2.39 -9.02 -4.37
CA TYR A 42 -3.02 -9.75 -3.26
C TYR A 42 -4.50 -10.02 -3.52
N LYS A 43 -5.27 -9.02 -4.02
CA LYS A 43 -6.69 -9.20 -4.37
C LYS A 43 -6.90 -10.22 -5.50
N LYS A 44 -6.10 -10.15 -6.58
CA LYS A 44 -6.21 -11.03 -7.76
C LYS A 44 -6.07 -12.50 -7.39
N TYR A 45 -5.14 -12.81 -6.49
CA TYR A 45 -4.90 -14.17 -5.99
C TYR A 45 -5.65 -14.45 -4.68
N GLY A 46 -6.56 -13.57 -4.27
CA GLY A 46 -7.31 -13.68 -3.01
C GLY A 46 -6.45 -13.77 -1.75
N LEU A 47 -5.17 -13.42 -1.80
CA LEU A 47 -4.20 -13.58 -0.71
C LEU A 47 -4.41 -12.52 0.37
N ASN A 48 -4.01 -12.86 1.60
CA ASN A 48 -3.94 -11.88 2.68
C ASN A 48 -2.83 -10.86 2.39
N TYR A 49 -3.05 -9.60 2.79
CA TYR A 49 -1.99 -8.60 2.74
C TYR A 49 -0.87 -8.95 3.73
N GLN A 50 0.27 -9.36 3.17
CA GLN A 50 1.52 -9.71 3.87
C GLN A 50 2.50 -8.51 3.94
N SER A 51 2.05 -7.33 3.55
CA SER A 51 2.84 -6.10 3.54
C SER A 51 1.98 -4.92 3.97
N PRO A 52 2.56 -3.89 4.61
CA PRO A 52 1.84 -2.66 4.93
C PRO A 52 1.67 -1.73 3.71
N PHE A 53 2.41 -1.94 2.60
CA PHE A 53 2.34 -1.19 1.33
C PHE A 53 1.07 -1.52 0.54
N VAL A 54 -0.08 -1.15 1.11
CA VAL A 54 -1.42 -1.46 0.59
C VAL A 54 -2.23 -0.18 0.51
N ASN A 55 -2.94 0.03 -0.60
CA ASN A 55 -3.81 1.18 -0.82
C ASN A 55 -3.10 2.54 -0.65
N LEU A 56 -1.83 2.61 -1.01
CA LEU A 56 -1.01 3.81 -0.89
C LEU A 56 -0.09 3.95 -2.10
N PHE A 57 0.49 5.13 -2.25
CA PHE A 57 1.63 5.35 -3.13
C PHE A 57 2.77 6.07 -2.39
N VAL A 58 3.95 6.03 -2.99
CA VAL A 58 5.19 6.67 -2.53
C VAL A 58 5.82 7.30 -3.77
N PHE A 59 6.15 8.58 -3.71
CA PHE A 59 6.84 9.25 -4.80
C PHE A 59 8.21 8.62 -5.06
N ALA A 60 8.67 8.68 -6.31
CA ALA A 60 9.87 7.97 -6.73
C ALA A 60 11.13 8.30 -5.89
N PRO A 61 11.44 9.58 -5.58
CA PRO A 61 12.61 9.90 -4.76
C PRO A 61 12.56 9.20 -3.39
N ASP A 62 11.42 9.27 -2.71
CA ASP A 62 11.24 8.68 -1.37
C ASP A 62 11.28 7.16 -1.42
N TYR A 63 10.67 6.57 -2.45
CA TYR A 63 10.64 5.12 -2.59
C TYR A 63 12.04 4.56 -2.84
N ILE A 64 12.80 5.14 -3.76
CA ILE A 64 14.15 4.66 -4.10
C ILE A 64 15.07 4.79 -2.88
N GLU A 65 15.07 5.94 -2.20
CA GLU A 65 15.93 6.14 -1.03
C GLU A 65 15.50 5.27 0.18
N LEU A 66 14.19 5.01 0.34
CA LEU A 66 13.69 4.04 1.31
C LEU A 66 14.18 2.62 1.01
N LEU A 67 14.30 2.23 -0.27
CA LEU A 67 14.82 0.91 -0.65
C LEU A 67 16.31 0.77 -0.34
N GLU A 68 17.11 1.81 -0.56
CA GLU A 68 18.54 1.82 -0.22
C GLU A 68 18.78 1.63 1.29
N ASN A 69 17.84 2.12 2.11
CA ASN A 69 17.91 2.07 3.57
C ASN A 69 16.87 1.12 4.18
N PHE A 70 16.36 0.16 3.41
CA PHE A 70 15.18 -0.61 3.80
C PHE A 70 15.41 -1.40 5.11
N SER A 71 14.67 -1.05 6.16
CA SER A 71 14.73 -1.76 7.43
C SER A 71 13.38 -1.78 8.15
N MET A 72 13.14 -2.86 8.89
CA MET A 72 11.95 -2.98 9.74
C MET A 72 11.87 -1.89 10.81
N LYS A 73 13.00 -1.32 11.23
CA LYS A 73 13.05 -0.20 12.19
C LYS A 73 12.44 1.06 11.57
N ILE A 74 12.90 1.43 10.37
CA ILE A 74 12.37 2.60 9.63
C ILE A 74 10.87 2.44 9.39
N LEU A 75 10.40 1.27 8.95
CA LEU A 75 8.97 1.05 8.71
C LEU A 75 8.11 1.26 9.96
N ARG A 76 8.64 0.97 11.16
CA ARG A 76 7.89 1.10 12.42
C ARG A 76 7.78 2.54 12.92
N ASN A 77 8.70 3.40 12.53
CA ASN A 77 8.71 4.80 12.96
C ASN A 77 7.89 5.65 11.98
N ILE A 78 6.56 5.63 12.16
CA ILE A 78 5.62 6.39 11.33
C ILE A 78 4.94 7.53 12.11
N SER A 79 5.10 8.74 11.61
CA SER A 79 4.36 9.95 11.98
C SER A 79 3.40 10.34 10.85
N PHE A 80 2.56 11.34 11.06
CA PHE A 80 1.61 11.84 10.05
C PHE A 80 1.66 13.36 10.03
N ILE A 81 1.47 13.92 8.84
CA ILE A 81 1.51 15.36 8.58
C ILE A 81 0.24 15.81 7.85
N GLU A 82 0.01 17.12 7.81
CA GLU A 82 -1.03 17.72 6.99
C GLU A 82 -0.54 17.91 5.56
N HIS A 83 -1.47 17.96 4.60
CA HIS A 83 -1.15 18.14 3.17
C HIS A 83 -0.30 19.38 2.87
N LYS A 84 -0.56 20.47 3.60
CA LYS A 84 0.17 21.74 3.45
C LYS A 84 1.65 21.63 3.81
N ASP A 85 2.02 20.63 4.60
CA ASP A 85 3.37 20.40 5.12
C ASP A 85 4.12 19.31 4.32
N SER A 86 3.49 18.73 3.28
CA SER A 86 4.12 17.74 2.39
C SER A 86 5.22 18.36 1.54
N ARG A 87 6.34 17.64 1.41
CA ARG A 87 7.46 18.00 0.53
C ARG A 87 7.14 17.84 -0.96
N HIS A 88 6.08 17.11 -1.29
CA HIS A 88 5.63 16.85 -2.67
C HIS A 88 4.38 17.68 -3.01
N LYS A 89 4.18 18.80 -2.30
CA LYS A 89 2.99 19.65 -2.43
C LYS A 89 2.76 20.11 -3.87
N GLU A 90 3.81 20.57 -4.54
CA GLU A 90 3.76 21.05 -5.92
C GLU A 90 3.35 19.92 -6.88
N GLU A 91 3.89 18.71 -6.70
CA GLU A 91 3.51 17.53 -7.47
C GLU A 91 2.04 17.13 -7.21
N LEU A 92 1.59 17.17 -5.96
CA LEU A 92 0.19 16.91 -5.61
C LEU A 92 -0.77 17.88 -6.29
N ILE A 93 -0.39 19.17 -6.37
CA ILE A 93 -1.16 20.20 -7.08
C ILE A 93 -1.17 19.90 -8.58
N SER A 94 0.00 19.62 -9.17
CA SER A 94 0.12 19.30 -10.60
C SER A 94 -0.68 18.06 -11.00
N LEU A 95 -0.81 17.07 -10.12
CA LEU A 95 -1.59 15.85 -10.33
C LEU A 95 -3.08 16.04 -10.05
N GLY A 96 -3.51 17.20 -9.53
CA GLY A 96 -4.91 17.49 -9.20
C GLY A 96 -5.43 16.68 -8.00
N ILE A 97 -4.54 16.19 -7.14
CA ILE A 97 -4.90 15.36 -5.96
C ILE A 97 -4.57 16.03 -4.63
N TYR A 98 -4.06 17.27 -4.64
CA TYR A 98 -3.76 18.02 -3.42
C TYR A 98 -4.97 18.19 -2.50
N GLU A 99 -6.14 18.46 -3.07
CA GLU A 99 -7.42 18.60 -2.35
C GLU A 99 -8.06 17.25 -1.97
N SER A 100 -7.43 16.12 -2.30
CA SER A 100 -7.95 14.81 -1.91
C SER A 100 -7.67 14.57 -0.42
N ASP A 101 -8.71 14.42 0.38
CA ASP A 101 -8.59 14.14 1.82
C ASP A 101 -8.11 12.69 2.05
N TYR A 102 -6.80 12.51 2.22
CA TYR A 102 -6.20 11.24 2.61
C TYR A 102 -5.00 11.45 3.57
N PRO A 103 -4.64 10.47 4.41
CA PRO A 103 -3.50 10.62 5.31
C PRO A 103 -2.15 10.61 4.58
N ILE A 104 -1.24 11.53 4.94
CA ILE A 104 0.18 11.45 4.57
C ILE A 104 0.97 11.00 5.79
N GLY A 105 1.57 9.82 5.71
CA GLY A 105 2.46 9.30 6.75
C GLY A 105 3.92 9.53 6.39
N VAL A 106 4.76 9.78 7.39
CA VAL A 106 6.19 10.01 7.19
C VAL A 106 6.97 8.95 7.97
N LEU A 107 7.85 8.22 7.27
CA LEU A 107 8.74 7.23 7.89
C LEU A 107 10.07 7.86 8.25
N GLU A 108 10.51 7.66 9.49
CA GLU A 108 11.78 8.20 10.03
C GLU A 108 11.96 9.69 9.71
N ASP A 109 10.86 10.46 9.81
CA ASP A 109 10.78 11.90 9.51
C ASP A 109 11.29 12.29 8.11
N LYS A 110 11.29 11.35 7.15
CA LYS A 110 11.91 11.52 5.84
C LYS A 110 11.10 11.07 4.62
N TYR A 111 10.51 9.87 4.66
CA TYR A 111 9.87 9.27 3.48
C TYR A 111 8.35 9.41 3.55
N GLU A 112 7.72 10.09 2.59
CA GLU A 112 6.28 10.32 2.56
C GLU A 112 5.52 9.16 1.90
N LEU A 113 4.50 8.68 2.58
CA LEU A 113 3.58 7.63 2.15
C LEU A 113 2.18 8.22 2.07
N HIS A 114 1.57 8.14 0.89
CA HIS A 114 0.28 8.74 0.59
C HIS A 114 -0.83 7.69 0.62
N PHE A 115 -1.61 7.67 1.71
CA PHE A 115 -2.59 6.62 2.03
C PHE A 115 -3.95 6.83 1.34
N LEU A 116 -4.00 6.81 0.01
CA LEU A 116 -5.17 7.15 -0.84
C LEU A 116 -6.52 6.50 -0.50
N HIS A 117 -6.55 5.30 0.10
CA HIS A 117 -7.81 4.62 0.44
C HIS A 117 -8.02 4.41 1.94
N TYR A 118 -7.57 5.37 2.74
CA TYR A 118 -7.76 5.42 4.19
C TYR A 118 -8.47 6.70 4.54
N SER A 119 -9.42 6.64 5.48
CA SER A 119 -10.24 7.80 5.84
C SER A 119 -9.61 8.68 6.92
N THR A 120 -8.67 8.15 7.71
CA THR A 120 -8.06 8.88 8.83
C THR A 120 -6.62 8.44 9.05
N GLN A 121 -5.80 9.32 9.61
CA GLN A 121 -4.42 9.01 10.02
C GLN A 121 -4.39 7.83 11.00
N LYS A 122 -5.37 7.76 11.92
CA LYS A 122 -5.51 6.65 12.87
C LYS A 122 -5.70 5.31 12.15
N ASP A 123 -6.64 5.23 11.21
CA ASP A 123 -6.91 4.00 10.44
C ASP A 123 -5.69 3.57 9.62
N ALA A 124 -5.01 4.52 8.98
CA ALA A 124 -3.77 4.28 8.26
C ALA A 124 -2.68 3.71 9.19
N LYS A 125 -2.42 4.37 10.32
CA LYS A 125 -1.41 3.96 11.31
C LYS A 125 -1.67 2.56 11.87
N GLU A 126 -2.90 2.28 12.31
CA GLU A 126 -3.26 0.99 12.88
C GLU A 126 -3.08 -0.16 11.87
N LYS A 127 -3.55 0.04 10.63
CA LYS A 127 -3.41 -0.97 9.57
C LYS A 127 -1.96 -1.13 9.12
N TRP A 128 -1.19 -0.05 9.04
CA TRP A 128 0.24 -0.05 8.72
C TRP A 128 1.01 -0.89 9.75
N LEU A 129 0.94 -0.53 11.03
CA LEU A 129 1.65 -1.22 12.12
C LEU A 129 1.23 -2.69 12.25
N LYS A 130 -0.07 -3.00 12.09
CA LYS A 130 -0.57 -4.38 12.10
C LYS A 130 0.03 -5.22 10.96
N ARG A 131 0.23 -4.63 9.78
CA ARG A 131 0.72 -5.34 8.59
C ARG A 131 2.24 -5.40 8.52
N ILE A 132 2.97 -4.49 9.16
CA ILE A 132 4.43 -4.62 9.35
C ILE A 132 4.76 -5.96 10.00
N ASN A 133 3.99 -6.37 11.01
CA ASN A 133 4.20 -7.65 11.68
C ASN A 133 3.94 -8.89 10.80
N ARG A 134 3.43 -8.71 9.58
CA ARG A 134 3.19 -9.79 8.60
C ARG A 134 4.28 -9.86 7.53
N ILE A 135 5.24 -8.94 7.55
CA ILE A 135 6.29 -8.91 6.54
C ILE A 135 7.12 -10.21 6.65
N ASN A 136 7.18 -10.94 5.53
CA ASN A 136 8.08 -12.06 5.35
C ASN A 136 9.41 -11.55 4.75
N THR A 137 10.37 -11.25 5.62
CA THR A 137 11.68 -10.71 5.23
C THR A 137 12.51 -11.66 4.37
N LYS A 138 12.20 -12.96 4.37
CA LYS A 138 12.87 -13.97 3.53
C LYS A 138 12.32 -14.00 2.10
N LYS A 139 11.17 -13.38 1.84
CA LYS A 139 10.44 -13.43 0.56
C LYS A 139 9.83 -12.06 0.23
N LEU A 140 10.71 -11.10 -0.02
CA LEU A 140 10.34 -9.75 -0.43
C LEU A 140 10.28 -9.65 -1.96
N ILE A 141 9.28 -8.92 -2.46
CA ILE A 141 9.19 -8.49 -3.85
C ILE A 141 9.18 -6.97 -3.84
N PHE A 142 10.22 -6.37 -4.39
CA PHE A 142 10.28 -4.94 -4.62
C PHE A 142 9.74 -4.64 -6.02
N LYS A 143 8.83 -3.67 -6.11
CA LYS A 143 8.24 -3.24 -7.38
C LYS A 143 8.21 -1.72 -7.43
N PHE A 144 8.87 -1.19 -8.45
CA PHE A 144 8.82 0.21 -8.82
C PHE A 144 8.06 0.40 -10.14
N SER A 145 7.54 1.60 -10.37
CA SER A 145 6.85 2.04 -11.59
C SER A 145 6.90 3.57 -11.55
N ALA A 146 7.38 4.15 -12.65
CA ALA A 146 7.60 5.59 -12.79
C ALA A 146 6.34 6.31 -13.31
N ASP A 147 5.27 5.55 -13.49
CA ASP A 147 3.99 5.95 -14.10
C ASP A 147 3.09 6.69 -13.11
#